data_AF-A0A1A0XFA4-F1
#
_entry.id   AF-A0A1A0XFA4-F1
#
_cell.length_a   1.000
_cell.length_b   1.000
_cell.length_c   1.000
_cell.angle_alpha   90.00
_cell.angle_beta   90.00
_cell.angle_gamma   90.00
#
_symmetry.space_group_name_H-M   'P 1'
#
loop_
_entity.id
_entity.type
_entity.pdbx_description
1 polymer ?
#
loop_
_entity_poly.entity_id
_entity_poly.type
_entity_poly.pdbx_seq_one_letter_code
_entity_poly.pdbx_strand_id
1 'polypeptide(L)'
;MIEVLRRPVDSALYLSICVLFLSQAMGVHLSLGEQLTAVLVLMLTSKGMAGVPGSSFLALSATISAIGHGSIPVAAVALLLGADRIMDSMRVSVNLIGNCVATFVVAAWEGELDKERMTLVLDGQPVPPLEESNPLTGEKQLLPEEEGLGLHTVESEAKQD
;
A
#
# COMPACT_ATOMS: atom_id res chain seq x y z
N MET A 1 6.27 -5.45 -15.11
CA MET A 1 6.28 -6.92 -14.93
C MET A 1 6.40 -7.37 -13.46
N ILE A 2 6.71 -6.48 -12.51
CA ILE A 2 6.89 -6.82 -11.08
C ILE A 2 5.55 -6.89 -10.30
N GLU A 3 4.50 -6.19 -10.75
CA GLU A 3 3.20 -6.11 -10.03
C GLU A 3 2.34 -7.39 -10.10
N VAL A 4 2.47 -8.19 -11.16
CA VAL A 4 1.49 -9.27 -11.46
C VAL A 4 1.81 -10.59 -10.73
N LEU A 5 3.01 -10.74 -10.18
CA LEU A 5 3.44 -11.97 -9.48
C LEU A 5 3.51 -11.85 -7.95
N ARG A 6 3.21 -10.67 -7.39
CA ARG A 6 3.15 -10.44 -5.94
C ARG A 6 1.84 -11.05 -5.42
N ARG A 7 1.98 -12.04 -4.55
CA ARG A 7 1.03 -13.16 -4.44
C ARG A 7 -0.31 -12.74 -3.82
N PRO A 8 -1.42 -13.43 -4.13
CA PRO A 8 -2.74 -13.19 -3.53
C PRO A 8 -2.84 -13.53 -2.02
N VAL A 9 -1.72 -13.73 -1.32
CA VAL A 9 -1.65 -14.27 0.05
C VAL A 9 -1.17 -13.28 1.11
N ASP A 10 -0.63 -12.13 0.70
CA ASP A 10 0.11 -11.22 1.57
C ASP A 10 -0.71 -10.77 2.79
N SER A 11 -1.99 -10.44 2.58
CA SER A 11 -2.93 -10.09 3.66
C SER A 11 -3.91 -11.23 3.96
N ALA A 12 -4.21 -12.09 2.98
CA ALA A 12 -5.17 -13.17 3.15
C ALA A 12 -4.71 -14.21 4.18
N LEU A 13 -3.41 -14.49 4.30
CA LEU A 13 -2.90 -15.43 5.31
C LEU A 13 -3.13 -14.90 6.74
N TYR A 14 -2.76 -13.65 6.99
CA TYR A 14 -2.95 -13.01 8.29
C TYR A 14 -4.44 -12.99 8.67
N LEU A 15 -5.28 -12.53 7.75
CA LEU A 15 -6.72 -12.46 7.99
C LEU A 15 -7.35 -13.84 8.16
N SER A 16 -6.84 -14.89 7.50
CA SER A 16 -7.29 -16.26 7.71
C SER A 16 -6.96 -16.77 9.11
N ILE A 17 -5.78 -16.44 9.62
CA ILE A 17 -5.39 -16.74 11.01
C ILE A 17 -6.28 -15.98 11.99
N CYS A 18 -6.61 -14.71 11.71
CA CYS A 18 -7.55 -13.92 12.51
C CYS A 18 -8.95 -14.55 12.55
N VAL A 19 -9.45 -15.07 11.43
CA VAL A 19 -10.74 -15.78 11.36
C VAL A 19 -10.72 -17.04 12.23
N LEU A 20 -9.66 -17.83 12.15
CA LEU A 20 -9.50 -19.03 12.99
C LEU A 20 -9.37 -18.69 14.47
N PHE A 21 -8.63 -17.62 14.80
CA PHE A 21 -8.52 -17.12 16.16
C PHE A 21 -9.88 -16.68 16.71
N LEU A 22 -10.67 -15.93 15.93
CA LEU A 22 -12.04 -15.54 16.33
C LEU A 22 -12.93 -16.75 16.56
N SER A 23 -12.89 -17.73 15.65
CA SER A 23 -13.66 -18.98 15.78
C SER A 23 -13.33 -19.71 17.08
N GLN A 24 -12.05 -19.83 17.43
CA GLN A 24 -11.63 -20.45 18.68
C GLN A 24 -11.98 -19.61 19.91
N ALA A 25 -11.79 -18.29 19.85
CA ALA A 25 -12.13 -17.37 20.94
C ALA A 25 -13.63 -17.34 21.26
N MET A 26 -14.48 -17.52 20.24
CA MET A 26 -15.93 -17.58 20.37
C MET A 26 -16.46 -18.99 20.62
N GLY A 27 -15.61 -20.02 20.62
CA GLY A 27 -16.02 -21.42 20.78
C GLY A 27 -16.86 -21.97 19.63
N VAL A 28 -16.75 -21.38 18.43
CA VAL A 28 -17.50 -21.76 17.24
C VAL A 28 -16.62 -22.61 16.34
N HIS A 29 -17.11 -23.76 15.89
CA HIS A 29 -16.42 -24.57 14.89
C HIS A 29 -16.80 -24.14 13.48
N LEU A 30 -15.81 -23.68 12.70
CA LEU A 30 -15.96 -23.42 11.27
C LEU A 30 -15.86 -24.73 10.50
N SER A 31 -16.89 -25.04 9.71
CA SER A 31 -16.90 -26.11 8.71
C SER A 31 -15.87 -25.86 7.60
N LEU A 32 -15.49 -26.91 6.88
CA LEU A 32 -14.57 -26.78 5.73
C LEU A 32 -15.11 -25.83 4.65
N GLY A 33 -16.42 -25.77 4.46
CA GLY A 33 -17.05 -24.84 3.52
C GLY A 33 -16.90 -23.39 3.93
N GLU A 34 -17.07 -23.08 5.21
CA GLU A 34 -16.90 -21.72 5.75
C GLU A 34 -15.42 -21.30 5.71
N GLN A 35 -14.49 -22.20 6.02
CA GLN A 35 -13.05 -21.93 5.92
C GLN A 35 -12.64 -21.61 4.48
N LEU A 36 -13.12 -22.40 3.51
CA LEU A 36 -12.82 -22.16 2.10
C LEU A 36 -13.43 -20.84 1.62
N THR A 37 -14.68 -20.55 2.01
CA THR A 37 -15.35 -19.29 1.67
C THR A 37 -14.60 -18.10 2.27
N ALA A 38 -14.14 -18.21 3.52
CA ALA A 38 -13.34 -17.17 4.17
C ALA A 38 -12.07 -16.87 3.37
N VAL A 39 -11.30 -17.90 3.02
CA VAL A 39 -10.08 -17.75 2.21
C VAL A 39 -10.38 -17.14 0.85
N LEU A 40 -11.46 -17.55 0.18
CA LEU A 40 -11.85 -17.01 -1.12
C LEU A 40 -12.20 -15.52 -1.06
N VAL A 41 -13.00 -15.10 -0.07
CA VAL A 41 -13.33 -13.68 0.13
C VAL A 41 -12.06 -12.88 0.43
N LEU A 42 -11.22 -13.38 1.33
CA LEU A 42 -9.96 -12.71 1.70
C LEU A 42 -8.99 -12.60 0.53
N MET A 43 -8.90 -13.63 -0.32
CA MET A 43 -8.09 -13.60 -1.54
C MET A 43 -8.62 -12.60 -2.57
N LEU A 44 -9.95 -12.51 -2.72
CA LEU A 44 -10.57 -11.56 -3.62
C LEU A 44 -10.32 -10.11 -3.15
N THR A 45 -10.44 -9.85 -1.85
CA THR A 45 -10.20 -8.52 -1.28
C THR A 45 -8.72 -8.14 -1.26
N SER A 46 -7.79 -9.10 -1.20
CA SER A 46 -6.34 -8.84 -1.05
C SER A 46 -5.73 -7.94 -2.12
N LYS A 47 -6.21 -7.97 -3.38
CA LYS A 47 -5.72 -7.05 -4.42
C LYS A 47 -6.26 -5.63 -4.25
N GLY A 48 -7.46 -5.47 -3.69
CA GLY A 48 -8.10 -4.16 -3.48
C GLY A 48 -7.60 -3.39 -2.25
N MET A 49 -6.78 -4.01 -1.41
CA MET A 49 -6.24 -3.39 -0.19
C MET A 49 -4.90 -2.66 -0.42
N ALA A 50 -4.36 -2.69 -1.64
CA ALA A 50 -3.09 -2.04 -1.95
C ALA A 50 -3.17 -0.52 -1.71
N GLY A 51 -2.52 -0.05 -0.64
CA GLY A 51 -2.33 1.38 -0.36
C GLY A 51 -3.38 2.03 0.54
N VAL A 52 -4.36 1.29 1.08
CA VAL A 52 -5.38 1.85 1.98
C VAL A 52 -5.15 1.39 3.42
N PRO A 53 -4.69 2.27 4.33
CA PRO A 53 -4.58 1.95 5.75
C PRO A 53 -5.94 1.58 6.36
N GLY A 54 -6.00 0.51 7.15
CA GLY A 54 -7.20 0.04 7.82
C GLY A 54 -8.13 -0.82 6.96
N SER A 55 -7.77 -1.12 5.72
CA SER A 55 -8.59 -1.93 4.81
C SER A 55 -8.70 -3.40 5.22
N SER A 56 -7.68 -3.94 5.90
CA SER A 56 -7.66 -5.31 6.45
C SER A 56 -8.79 -5.55 7.46
N PHE A 57 -9.08 -4.57 8.32
CA PHE A 57 -10.17 -4.66 9.30
C PHE A 57 -11.56 -4.77 8.64
N LEU A 58 -11.76 -4.00 7.56
CA LEU A 58 -12.99 -4.03 6.77
C LEU A 58 -13.13 -5.36 6.05
N ALA A 59 -12.05 -5.87 5.47
CA ALA A 59 -12.01 -7.18 4.83
C ALA A 59 -12.35 -8.30 5.82
N LEU A 60 -11.82 -8.25 7.03
CA LEU A 60 -12.12 -9.18 8.11
C LEU A 60 -13.61 -9.12 8.51
N SER A 61 -14.13 -7.92 8.73
CA SER A 61 -15.54 -7.70 9.09
C SER A 61 -16.50 -8.21 8.00
N ALA A 62 -16.17 -7.96 6.73
CA ALA A 62 -16.93 -8.44 5.58
C ALA A 62 -16.87 -9.97 5.48
N THR A 63 -15.70 -10.56 5.74
CA THR A 63 -15.51 -12.02 5.72
C THR A 63 -16.32 -12.71 6.83
N ILE A 64 -16.26 -12.19 8.07
CA ILE A 64 -17.09 -12.70 9.18
C ILE A 64 -18.57 -12.54 8.88
N SER A 65 -18.99 -11.43 8.24
CA SER A 65 -20.38 -11.26 7.80
C SER A 65 -20.79 -12.27 6.72
N ALA A 66 -19.87 -12.63 5.82
CA ALA A 66 -20.13 -13.54 4.71
C ALA A 66 -20.19 -15.02 5.13
N ILE A 67 -19.33 -15.45 6.06
CA ILE A 67 -19.28 -16.85 6.53
C ILE A 67 -20.11 -17.07 7.80
N GLY A 68 -20.49 -15.99 8.48
CA GLY A 68 -20.89 -16.06 9.88
C GLY A 68 -22.19 -16.78 10.15
N HIS A 69 -23.15 -16.86 9.21
CA HIS A 69 -24.48 -17.49 9.37
C HIS A 69 -25.20 -17.22 10.73
N GLY A 70 -24.80 -16.18 11.48
CA GLY A 70 -25.26 -15.86 12.85
C GLY A 70 -24.38 -16.40 14.00
N SER A 71 -23.41 -17.28 13.76
CA SER A 71 -22.56 -17.93 14.76
C SER A 71 -21.48 -17.03 15.36
N ILE A 72 -20.87 -16.18 14.53
CA ILE A 72 -19.81 -15.24 14.96
C ILE A 72 -20.35 -13.82 14.80
N PRO A 73 -20.60 -13.08 15.91
CA PRO A 73 -21.04 -11.70 15.82
C PRO A 73 -19.91 -10.84 15.24
N VAL A 74 -20.24 -9.92 14.32
CA VAL A 74 -19.25 -9.00 13.71
C VAL A 74 -18.56 -8.15 14.79
N ALA A 75 -19.23 -7.89 15.91
CA ALA A 75 -18.63 -7.22 17.06
C ALA A 75 -17.40 -7.96 17.64
N ALA A 76 -17.27 -9.28 17.46
CA ALA A 76 -16.11 -10.05 17.88
C ALA A 76 -14.82 -9.63 17.16
N VAL A 77 -14.92 -9.00 15.99
CA VAL A 77 -13.76 -8.44 15.27
C VAL A 77 -13.09 -7.32 16.06
N ALA A 78 -13.82 -6.65 16.96
CA ALA A 78 -13.25 -5.64 17.85
C ALA A 78 -12.16 -6.19 18.80
N LEU A 79 -12.15 -7.50 19.08
CA LEU A 79 -11.09 -8.16 19.86
C LEU A 79 -9.71 -8.04 19.20
N LEU A 80 -9.68 -7.88 17.88
CA LEU A 80 -8.45 -7.77 17.10
C LEU A 80 -8.03 -6.32 16.84
N LEU A 81 -8.86 -5.34 17.16
CA LEU A 81 -8.73 -3.95 16.67
C LEU A 81 -7.38 -3.31 17.03
N GLY A 82 -6.83 -3.64 18.21
CA GLY A 82 -5.50 -3.17 18.64
C GLY A 82 -4.35 -3.79 17.83
N ALA A 83 -4.35 -5.11 17.69
CA ALA A 83 -3.28 -5.81 16.97
C ALA A 83 -3.38 -5.60 15.45
N ASP A 84 -4.61 -5.55 14.93
CA ASP A 84 -4.89 -5.41 13.50
C ASP A 84 -4.41 -4.08 12.95
N ARG A 85 -4.67 -2.97 13.68
CA ARG A 85 -4.20 -1.65 13.27
C ARG A 85 -2.69 -1.55 13.21
N ILE A 86 -1.98 -2.08 14.20
CA ILE A 86 -0.52 -2.03 14.23
C ILE A 86 0.04 -2.88 13.08
N MET A 87 -0.45 -4.10 12.91
CA MET A 87 0.07 -5.02 11.89
C MET A 87 -0.25 -4.56 10.46
N ASP A 88 -1.46 -4.04 10.24
CA ASP A 88 -1.88 -3.51 8.94
C ASP A 88 -1.05 -2.29 8.56
N SER A 89 -0.89 -1.32 9.48
CA SER A 89 -0.04 -0.16 9.24
C SER A 89 1.42 -0.54 8.97
N MET A 90 1.99 -1.47 9.74
CA MET A 90 3.35 -1.96 9.48
C MET A 90 3.50 -2.57 8.08
N ARG A 91 2.54 -3.42 7.66
CA ARG A 91 2.54 -4.06 6.34
C ARG A 91 2.47 -3.02 5.22
N VAL A 92 1.59 -2.04 5.36
CA VAL A 92 1.46 -0.94 4.39
C VAL A 92 2.75 -0.12 4.33
N SER A 93 3.36 0.22 5.47
CA SER A 93 4.61 0.97 5.53
C SER A 93 5.77 0.25 4.85
N VAL A 94 5.98 -1.04 5.14
CA VAL A 94 7.09 -1.80 4.50
C VAL A 94 6.85 -2.00 3.00
N ASN A 95 5.60 -2.16 2.57
CA ASN A 95 5.25 -2.23 1.15
C ASN A 95 5.50 -0.90 0.44
N LEU A 96 5.14 0.22 1.07
CA LEU A 96 5.38 1.56 0.55
C LEU A 96 6.87 1.84 0.43
N ILE A 97 7.65 1.63 1.50
CA ILE A 97 9.10 1.82 1.50
C ILE A 97 9.75 0.93 0.44
N GLY A 98 9.33 -0.33 0.33
CA GLY A 98 9.81 -1.26 -0.68
C GLY A 98 9.57 -0.76 -2.10
N ASN A 99 8.40 -0.18 -2.38
CA ASN A 99 8.10 0.42 -3.68
C ASN A 99 8.95 1.67 -3.93
N CYS A 100 9.13 2.55 -2.95
CA CYS A 100 10.00 3.73 -3.08
C CYS A 100 11.45 3.32 -3.40
N VAL A 101 12.00 2.37 -2.65
CA VAL A 101 13.35 1.86 -2.87
C VAL A 101 13.46 1.15 -4.22
N ALA A 102 12.45 0.37 -4.61
CA ALA A 102 12.43 -0.28 -5.92
C ALA A 102 12.49 0.74 -7.07
N THR A 103 11.79 1.87 -6.97
CA THR A 103 11.86 2.95 -7.96
C THR A 103 13.29 3.49 -8.10
N PHE A 104 13.97 3.78 -6.98
CA PHE A 104 15.38 4.23 -7.03
C PHE A 104 16.32 3.17 -7.61
N VAL A 105 16.13 1.91 -7.25
CA VAL A 105 16.96 0.80 -7.75
C VAL A 105 16.77 0.62 -9.25
N VAL A 106 15.52 0.65 -9.74
CA VAL A 106 15.21 0.54 -11.17
C VAL A 106 15.77 1.73 -11.94
N ALA A 107 15.58 2.97 -11.45
CA ALA A 107 16.17 4.16 -12.08
C ALA A 107 17.70 4.09 -12.14
N ALA A 108 18.35 3.56 -11.10
CA ALA A 108 19.80 3.37 -11.08
C ALA A 108 20.26 2.29 -12.09
N TRP A 109 19.48 1.24 -12.30
CA TRP A 109 19.77 0.17 -13.26
C TRP A 109 19.56 0.60 -14.71
N GLU A 110 18.55 1.41 -14.97
CA GLU A 110 18.30 1.99 -16.31
C GLU A 110 19.29 3.12 -16.65
N GLY A 111 20.10 3.59 -15.68
CA GLY A 111 21.03 4.70 -15.87
C GLY A 111 20.38 6.08 -15.86
N GLU A 112 19.08 6.15 -15.60
CA GLU A 112 18.24 7.37 -15.55
C GLU A 112 18.28 8.06 -14.17
N LEU A 113 19.00 7.51 -13.20
CA LEU A 113 19.14 8.12 -11.87
C LEU A 113 20.27 9.15 -11.83
N ASP A 114 19.91 10.43 -11.94
CA ASP A 114 20.80 11.56 -11.65
C ASP A 114 21.07 11.67 -10.13
N LYS A 115 22.23 11.16 -9.72
CA LYS A 115 22.66 11.12 -8.31
C LYS A 115 23.02 12.50 -7.75
N GLU A 116 23.56 13.39 -8.58
CA GLU A 116 23.96 14.74 -8.17
C GLU A 116 22.69 15.55 -7.86
N ARG A 117 21.72 15.52 -8.78
CA ARG A 117 20.42 16.15 -8.59
C ARG A 117 19.63 15.55 -7.44
N MET A 118 19.62 14.22 -7.30
CA MET A 118 18.98 13.54 -6.16
C MET A 118 19.54 14.03 -4.82
N THR A 119 20.87 14.18 -4.72
CA THR A 119 21.52 14.67 -3.49
C THR A 119 21.10 16.11 -3.19
N LEU A 120 21.09 16.98 -4.21
CA LEU A 120 20.63 18.36 -4.07
C LEU A 120 19.18 18.45 -3.56
N VAL A 121 18.27 17.64 -4.11
CA VAL A 121 16.86 17.57 -3.68
C VAL A 121 16.74 17.09 -2.24
N LEU A 122 17.46 16.02 -1.86
CA LEU A 122 17.39 15.44 -0.51
C LEU A 122 18.01 16.34 0.56
N ASP A 123 19.04 17.13 0.19
CA ASP A 123 19.68 18.12 1.07
C ASP A 123 18.90 19.45 1.15
N GLY A 124 17.77 19.57 0.43
CA GLY A 124 16.97 20.80 0.37
C GLY A 124 17.70 21.96 -0.30
N GLN A 125 18.70 21.68 -1.13
CA GLN A 125 19.47 22.67 -1.87
C GLN A 125 18.74 23.10 -3.16
N PRO A 126 18.98 24.32 -3.65
CA PRO A 126 18.41 24.75 -4.93
C PRO A 126 18.87 23.82 -6.05
N VAL A 127 17.89 23.29 -6.79
CA VAL A 127 18.09 22.28 -7.82
C VAL A 127 18.04 22.98 -9.18
N PRO A 128 19.03 22.79 -10.08
CA PRO A 128 18.99 23.34 -11.42
C PRO A 128 17.71 22.91 -12.17
N PRO A 129 17.11 23.69 -13.07
CA PRO A 129 15.94 23.24 -13.83
C PRO A 129 16.25 21.99 -14.67
N LEU A 130 15.24 21.16 -14.96
CA LEU A 130 15.41 19.98 -15.81
C LEU A 130 15.68 20.45 -17.24
N GLU A 131 16.72 19.90 -17.87
CA GLU A 131 16.96 20.06 -19.30
C GLU A 131 16.28 18.91 -20.03
N GLU A 132 15.24 19.20 -20.80
CA GLU A 132 14.64 18.20 -21.69
C GLU A 132 15.20 18.39 -23.10
N SER A 133 15.63 17.31 -23.75
CA SER A 133 16.04 17.36 -25.15
C SER A 133 14.78 17.44 -26.01
N ASN A 134 14.61 18.53 -26.76
CA ASN A 134 13.47 18.70 -27.65
C ASN A 134 13.48 17.58 -28.72
N PRO A 135 12.46 16.72 -28.78
CA PRO A 135 12.46 15.56 -29.68
C PRO A 135 12.40 15.93 -31.18
N LEU A 136 12.12 17.20 -31.51
CA LEU A 136 11.99 17.70 -32.89
C LEU A 136 13.25 18.46 -33.36
N THR A 137 13.99 19.11 -32.46
CA THR A 137 15.15 19.95 -32.79
C THR A 137 16.48 19.46 -32.20
N GLY A 138 16.45 18.53 -31.23
CA GLY A 138 17.63 18.05 -30.51
C GLY A 138 18.29 19.09 -29.60
N GLU A 139 17.73 20.30 -29.50
CA GLU A 139 18.19 21.34 -28.59
C GLU A 139 17.80 21.01 -27.16
N LYS A 140 18.74 21.21 -26.23
CA LYS A 140 18.48 21.15 -24.79
C LYS A 140 17.67 22.37 -24.39
N GLN A 141 16.42 22.16 -24.01
CA GLN A 141 15.52 23.22 -23.58
C GLN A 141 15.24 23.07 -22.08
N LEU A 142 15.37 24.16 -21.33
CA LEU A 142 15.04 24.18 -19.91
C LEU A 142 13.51 24.06 -19.76
N LEU A 143 13.06 23.10 -18.95
CA LEU A 143 11.65 22.99 -18.59
C LEU A 143 11.20 24.21 -17.78
N PRO A 144 9.97 24.73 -18.01
CA PRO A 144 9.43 25.81 -17.19
C PRO A 144 9.42 25.41 -15.70
N GLU A 145 9.82 26.33 -14.81
CA GLU A 145 10.04 26.02 -13.38
C GLU A 145 8.80 25.44 -12.66
N GLU A 146 7.60 25.65 -13.20
CA GLU A 146 6.32 25.16 -12.67
C GLU A 146 6.11 23.64 -12.89
N GLU A 147 6.79 23.00 -13.84
CA GLU A 147 6.61 21.56 -14.15
C GLU A 147 7.73 20.68 -13.55
N GLY A 148 8.79 21.28 -13.01
CA GLY A 148 10.02 20.58 -12.62
C GLY A 148 9.89 19.70 -11.37
N LEU A 149 8.96 19.99 -10.47
CA LEU A 149 8.69 19.20 -9.27
C LEU A 149 7.34 19.71 -8.72
N GLY A 150 6.26 18.95 -8.88
CA GLY A 150 4.94 19.24 -8.29
C GLY A 150 4.90 19.18 -6.75
N LEU A 151 6.03 19.48 -6.09
CA LEU A 151 6.24 19.48 -4.65
C LEU A 151 6.13 20.90 -4.04
N HIS A 152 6.13 21.97 -4.84
CA HIS A 152 5.93 23.33 -4.33
C HIS A 152 4.46 23.73 -4.10
N THR A 153 3.48 22.99 -4.62
CA THR A 153 2.06 23.30 -4.37
C THR A 153 1.64 22.97 -2.93
N VAL A 154 2.29 21.99 -2.27
CA VAL A 154 1.83 21.50 -0.96
C VAL A 154 2.23 22.42 0.21
N GLU A 155 3.36 23.14 0.11
CA GLU A 155 3.77 24.10 1.14
C GLU A 155 3.04 25.45 1.03
N SER A 156 2.46 25.78 -0.13
CA SER A 156 1.76 27.05 -0.30
C SER A 156 0.34 27.06 0.30
N GLU A 157 -0.30 25.90 0.50
CA GLU A 157 -1.65 25.84 1.12
C GLU A 157 -1.61 25.76 2.66
N ALA A 158 -0.49 25.37 3.28
CA ALA A 158 -0.40 25.22 4.74
C ALA A 158 -0.18 26.54 5.53
N LYS A 159 -0.11 27.69 4.85
CA LYS A 159 0.15 29.00 5.46
C LYS A 159 -1.00 30.00 5.33
N GLN A 160 -2.18 29.55 4.87
CA GLN A 160 -3.37 30.41 4.75
C GLN A 160 -4.53 30.08 5.70
N ASP A 161 -4.39 29.09 6.59
CA ASP A 161 -5.32 28.84 7.70
C ASP A 161 -4.67 29.05 9.08
#